data_AF-A0A659V0N0-F1
#
_entry.id   AF-A0A659V0N0-F1
#
_cell.length_a   1.000
_cell.length_b   1.000
_cell.length_c   1.000
_cell.angle_alpha   90.00
_cell.angle_beta   90.00
_cell.angle_gamma   90.00
#
_symmetry.space_group_name_H-M   'P 1'
#
loop_
_entity.id
_entity.type
_entity.pdbx_description
1 polymer ?
#
loop_
_entity_poly.entity_id
_entity_poly.type
_entity_poly.pdbx_seq_one_letter_code
_entity_poly.pdbx_strand_id
1 'polypeptide(L)'
;MEDTGPPYPRPPAGIPNGFGQFAIGISPIGDFPPFDVWRTVISQYANAPTLTQLIENIFSYLDQTANFDAFFDYIWNVDTAQGYGLDVWGRIVGVSRVLQVTTGDWFGFDEAKPGADPFGQGAFYSGAPLTSNFALSDEAYRRLIFAKAAANITNGSIPAINQILLSLFPNRGNAYVTEGGNYGTWFGFEESLNSVGFNQASFYAGSSIETMTMTYTFAFQLTPVELAIVQNSGVLPKPTGVKASVVII
;
A
#
# COMPACT_ATOMS: atom_id res chain seq x y z
N MET A 1 -56.12 26.98 11.48
CA MET A 1 -54.69 26.61 11.52
C MET A 1 -54.62 25.24 10.89
N GLU A 2 -54.11 25.15 9.67
CA GLU A 2 -53.75 23.85 9.09
C GLU A 2 -52.67 23.22 9.97
N ASP A 3 -52.79 21.91 10.19
CA ASP A 3 -51.78 21.13 10.87
C ASP A 3 -50.56 21.02 9.95
N THR A 4 -49.47 21.66 10.36
CA THR A 4 -48.22 21.70 9.58
C THR A 4 -47.23 20.62 10.00
N GLY A 5 -47.55 19.83 11.04
CA GLY A 5 -46.67 18.81 11.61
C GLY A 5 -47.11 17.37 11.32
N PRO A 6 -46.22 16.38 11.49
CA PRO A 6 -46.59 14.97 11.43
C PRO A 6 -47.52 14.56 12.60
N PRO A 7 -48.38 13.54 12.44
CA PRO A 7 -49.35 13.12 13.46
C PRO A 7 -48.70 12.72 14.80
N TYR A 8 -49.27 13.20 15.92
CA TYR A 8 -48.85 12.87 17.29
C TYR A 8 -49.81 11.88 17.97
N PRO A 9 -49.34 10.91 18.79
CA PRO A 9 -47.96 10.55 19.11
C PRO A 9 -47.31 9.65 18.05
N ARG A 10 -45.99 9.80 17.87
CA ARG A 10 -45.22 9.07 16.84
C ARG A 10 -44.77 7.68 17.34
N PRO A 11 -44.91 6.60 16.54
CA PRO A 11 -44.35 5.29 16.90
C PRO A 11 -42.81 5.34 16.93
N PRO A 12 -42.14 4.56 17.80
CA PRO A 12 -40.67 4.52 17.86
C PRO A 12 -40.08 4.04 16.52
N ALA A 13 -39.14 4.79 15.97
CA ALA A 13 -38.35 4.36 14.82
C ALA A 13 -37.37 3.27 15.25
N GLY A 14 -37.60 2.04 14.78
CA GLY A 14 -36.68 0.91 14.91
C GLY A 14 -36.49 0.39 16.34
N ILE A 15 -36.29 -0.93 16.46
CA ILE A 15 -35.98 -1.58 17.73
C ILE A 15 -34.46 -1.39 17.99
N PRO A 16 -34.03 -0.74 19.09
CA PRO A 16 -32.62 -0.51 19.37
C PRO A 16 -32.02 -1.69 20.11
N ASN A 17 -31.78 -2.83 19.45
CA ASN A 17 -31.37 -4.04 20.17
C ASN A 17 -30.17 -4.75 19.54
N GLY A 18 -29.13 -4.95 20.35
CA GLY A 18 -28.40 -6.22 20.37
C GLY A 18 -26.87 -6.09 20.31
N PHE A 19 -26.21 -6.30 21.46
CA PHE A 19 -24.85 -6.84 21.44
C PHE A 19 -24.89 -8.19 20.72
N GLY A 20 -24.38 -8.24 19.50
CA GLY A 20 -24.39 -9.42 18.63
C GLY A 20 -23.01 -9.67 18.00
N GLN A 21 -22.65 -10.94 17.93
CA GLN A 21 -21.36 -11.52 17.52
C GLN A 21 -20.67 -10.83 16.33
N PHE A 22 -19.36 -10.61 16.45
CA PHE A 22 -18.53 -9.98 15.44
C PHE A 22 -18.13 -10.96 14.32
N ALA A 23 -18.33 -10.56 13.06
CA ALA A 23 -17.61 -11.09 11.91
C ALA A 23 -16.69 -9.98 11.36
N ILE A 24 -15.39 -10.28 11.24
CA ILE A 24 -14.39 -9.32 10.77
C ILE A 24 -14.70 -8.94 9.32
N GLY A 25 -14.85 -7.64 9.04
CA GLY A 25 -15.06 -7.10 7.69
C GLY A 25 -16.47 -6.58 7.39
N ILE A 26 -17.42 -6.69 8.32
CA ILE A 26 -18.73 -6.00 8.27
C ILE A 26 -18.92 -5.20 9.55
N SER A 27 -19.21 -3.90 9.42
CA SER A 27 -19.64 -3.11 10.57
C SER A 27 -20.98 -3.67 11.06
N PRO A 28 -21.10 -4.12 12.33
CA PRO A 28 -22.38 -4.56 12.90
C PRO A 28 -23.30 -3.39 13.25
N ILE A 29 -22.85 -2.15 13.02
CA ILE A 29 -23.65 -0.95 13.23
C ILE A 29 -24.61 -0.86 12.05
N GLY A 30 -25.83 -1.35 12.23
CA GLY A 30 -26.95 -0.74 11.52
C GLY A 30 -26.93 0.75 11.83
N ASP A 31 -27.20 1.58 10.83
CA ASP A 31 -27.26 3.03 10.99
C ASP A 31 -28.01 3.35 12.29
N PHE A 32 -27.33 4.02 13.23
CA PHE A 32 -28.04 4.56 14.38
C PHE A 32 -29.19 5.38 13.81
N PRO A 33 -30.45 5.12 14.22
CA PRO A 33 -31.56 5.87 13.68
C PRO A 33 -31.25 7.36 13.91
N PRO A 34 -31.27 8.18 12.85
CA PRO A 34 -30.86 9.57 12.94
C PRO A 34 -31.69 10.25 14.03
N PHE A 35 -31.06 11.19 14.75
CA PHE A 35 -31.71 11.89 15.84
C PHE A 35 -33.00 12.56 15.34
N ASP A 36 -34.14 12.12 15.88
CA ASP A 36 -35.45 12.66 15.52
C ASP A 36 -35.75 13.90 16.37
N VAL A 37 -35.53 15.07 15.77
CA VAL A 37 -35.74 16.39 16.39
C VAL A 37 -37.14 16.55 16.97
N TRP A 38 -38.14 15.93 16.33
CA TRP A 38 -39.54 16.00 16.76
C TRP A 38 -39.80 15.36 18.12
N ARG A 39 -38.90 14.49 18.62
CA ARG A 39 -38.97 13.96 19.98
C ARG A 39 -38.72 15.02 21.06
N THR A 40 -38.07 16.12 20.69
CA THR A 40 -37.78 17.24 21.61
C THR A 40 -38.90 18.28 21.67
N VAL A 41 -39.82 18.25 20.70
CA VAL A 41 -40.92 19.21 20.59
C VAL A 41 -42.11 18.72 21.41
N ILE A 42 -42.48 19.49 22.44
CA ILE A 42 -43.69 19.22 23.24
C ILE A 42 -44.96 19.65 22.49
N SER A 43 -46.07 18.95 22.73
CA SER A 43 -47.31 19.07 21.97
C SER A 43 -47.87 20.48 21.85
N GLN A 44 -47.66 21.35 22.86
CA GLN A 44 -48.13 22.73 22.85
C GLN A 44 -47.48 23.62 21.78
N TYR A 45 -46.30 23.24 21.27
CA TYR A 45 -45.55 23.98 20.24
C TYR A 45 -45.47 23.24 18.91
N ALA A 46 -46.08 22.06 18.80
CA ALA A 46 -46.01 21.22 17.61
C ALA A 46 -46.60 21.90 16.35
N ASN A 47 -47.55 22.83 16.53
CA ASN A 47 -48.18 23.57 15.44
C ASN A 47 -47.76 25.06 15.38
N ALA A 48 -46.53 25.38 15.82
CA ALA A 48 -45.96 26.72 15.73
C ALA A 48 -44.87 26.77 14.63
N PRO A 49 -45.21 27.14 13.37
CA PRO A 49 -44.33 26.98 12.22
C PRO A 49 -42.98 27.69 12.36
N THR A 50 -42.95 28.86 12.98
CA THR A 50 -41.71 29.61 13.21
C THR A 50 -40.78 28.92 14.21
N LEU A 51 -41.34 28.32 15.27
CA LEU A 51 -40.55 27.64 16.29
C LEU A 51 -40.02 26.30 15.79
N THR A 52 -40.85 25.53 15.07
CA THR A 52 -40.44 24.26 14.47
C THR A 52 -39.34 24.48 13.43
N GLN A 53 -39.46 25.49 12.57
CA GLN A 53 -38.41 25.83 11.60
C GLN A 53 -37.08 26.23 12.25
N LEU A 54 -37.12 27.01 13.33
CA LEU A 54 -35.90 27.38 14.06
C LEU A 54 -35.21 26.15 14.67
N ILE A 55 -35.99 25.23 15.23
CA ILE A 55 -35.48 23.99 15.83
C ILE A 55 -34.86 23.07 14.75
N GLU A 56 -35.52 22.90 13.61
CA GLU A 56 -34.99 22.12 12.48
C GLU A 56 -33.71 22.74 11.91
N ASN A 57 -33.67 24.07 11.74
CA ASN A 57 -32.48 24.77 11.29
C ASN A 57 -31.32 24.57 12.28
N ILE A 58 -31.54 24.75 13.58
CA ILE A 58 -30.52 24.51 14.61
C ILE A 58 -30.00 23.08 14.55
N PHE A 59 -30.88 22.09 14.38
CA PHE A 59 -30.45 20.71 14.22
C PHE A 59 -29.56 20.53 12.98
N SER A 60 -29.99 21.02 11.81
CA SER A 60 -29.17 20.91 10.59
C SER A 60 -27.82 21.62 10.68
N TYR A 61 -27.70 22.68 11.49
CA TYR A 61 -26.42 23.38 11.70
C TYR A 61 -25.50 22.69 12.70
N LEU A 62 -26.08 21.99 13.69
CA LEU A 62 -25.34 21.26 14.71
C LEU A 62 -25.04 19.81 14.31
N ASP A 63 -25.82 19.23 13.40
CA ASP A 63 -25.61 17.87 12.93
C ASP A 63 -24.33 17.79 12.09
N GLN A 64 -23.34 17.10 12.64
CA GLN A 64 -22.04 16.87 12.01
C GLN A 64 -21.90 15.45 11.47
N THR A 65 -22.98 14.65 11.44
CA THR A 65 -22.92 13.24 11.03
C THR A 65 -22.27 13.09 9.64
N ALA A 66 -22.71 13.88 8.65
CA ALA A 66 -22.09 13.88 7.32
C ALA A 66 -20.60 14.24 7.33
N ASN A 67 -20.17 15.13 8.23
CA ASN A 67 -18.77 15.51 8.36
C ASN A 67 -17.94 14.40 9.03
N PHE A 68 -18.52 13.63 9.97
CA PHE A 68 -17.87 12.45 10.54
C PHE A 68 -17.76 11.30 9.54
N ASP A 69 -18.80 11.06 8.75
CA ASP A 69 -18.78 10.05 7.69
C ASP A 69 -17.72 10.40 6.64
N ALA A 70 -17.70 11.66 6.18
CA ALA A 70 -16.66 12.16 5.29
C ALA A 70 -15.27 12.03 5.92
N PHE A 71 -15.11 12.38 7.20
CA PHE A 71 -13.84 12.21 7.90
C PHE A 71 -13.39 10.75 7.95
N PHE A 72 -14.31 9.82 8.24
CA PHE A 72 -14.03 8.40 8.23
C PHE A 72 -13.59 7.94 6.83
N ASP A 73 -14.32 8.32 5.79
CA ASP A 73 -13.99 7.92 4.41
C ASP A 73 -12.67 8.52 3.92
N TYR A 74 -12.40 9.80 4.20
CA TYR A 74 -11.18 10.45 3.72
C TYR A 74 -9.92 10.05 4.51
N ILE A 75 -10.06 9.60 5.77
CA ILE A 75 -8.91 9.35 6.65
C ILE A 75 -8.81 7.90 7.14
N TRP A 76 -9.90 7.32 7.65
CA TRP A 76 -9.85 6.04 8.35
C TRP A 76 -10.17 4.83 7.48
N ASN A 77 -10.96 4.99 6.42
CA ASN A 77 -11.24 3.92 5.49
C ASN A 77 -10.11 3.82 4.46
N VAL A 78 -9.26 2.78 4.53
CA VAL A 78 -8.10 2.63 3.63
C VAL A 78 -8.51 2.59 2.14
N ASP A 79 -9.69 2.05 1.84
CA ASP A 79 -10.17 1.89 0.47
C ASP A 79 -10.57 3.23 -0.17
N THR A 80 -11.10 4.16 0.63
CA THR A 80 -11.59 5.47 0.17
C THR A 80 -10.71 6.65 0.59
N ALA A 81 -9.74 6.44 1.49
CA ALA A 81 -8.84 7.46 1.99
C ALA A 81 -8.02 8.10 0.88
N GLN A 82 -7.77 9.41 1.01
CA GLN A 82 -7.11 10.23 0.01
C GLN A 82 -6.12 11.20 0.66
N GLY A 83 -5.08 11.58 -0.09
CA GLY A 83 -4.09 12.57 0.36
C GLY A 83 -3.53 12.27 1.76
N TYR A 84 -3.80 13.16 2.72
CA TYR A 84 -3.31 13.07 4.10
C TYR A 84 -3.78 11.82 4.84
N GLY A 85 -5.01 11.35 4.60
CA GLY A 85 -5.50 10.11 5.22
C GLY A 85 -4.64 8.91 4.87
N LEU A 86 -4.29 8.79 3.59
CA LEU A 86 -3.39 7.74 3.11
C LEU A 86 -1.96 7.90 3.66
N ASP A 87 -1.51 9.14 3.86
CA ASP A 87 -0.20 9.42 4.46
C ASP A 87 -0.12 8.98 5.93
N VAL A 88 -1.23 9.09 6.68
CA VAL A 88 -1.34 8.55 8.04
C VAL A 88 -1.21 7.03 8.02
N TRP A 89 -1.92 6.34 7.12
CA TRP A 89 -1.80 4.89 6.96
C TRP A 89 -0.39 4.45 6.59
N GLY A 90 0.25 5.14 5.64
CA GLY A 90 1.64 4.87 5.28
C GLY A 90 2.60 5.02 6.47
N ARG A 91 2.41 6.05 7.30
CA ARG A 91 3.20 6.22 8.54
C ARG A 91 2.99 5.07 9.52
N ILE A 92 1.76 4.55 9.63
CA ILE A 92 1.43 3.41 10.51
C ILE A 92 2.16 2.14 10.04
N VAL A 93 2.16 1.85 8.74
CA VAL A 93 2.80 0.63 8.21
C VAL A 93 4.31 0.78 7.94
N GLY A 94 4.82 2.01 7.96
CA GLY A 94 6.23 2.34 7.76
C GLY A 94 6.66 2.46 6.29
N VAL A 95 5.81 3.03 5.42
CA VAL A 95 6.18 3.44 4.06
C VAL A 95 5.93 4.92 3.82
N SER A 96 6.66 5.49 2.86
CA SER A 96 6.53 6.88 2.41
C SER A 96 5.90 6.93 1.01
N ARG A 97 5.08 7.96 0.76
CA ARG A 97 4.53 8.28 -0.57
C ARG A 97 5.59 8.74 -1.55
N VAL A 98 6.61 9.42 -1.04
CA VAL A 98 7.71 9.96 -1.85
C VAL A 98 8.85 8.95 -1.86
N LEU A 99 9.19 8.49 -3.06
CA LEU A 99 10.30 7.58 -3.31
C LEU A 99 11.45 8.33 -3.99
N GLN A 100 12.68 7.95 -3.66
CA GLN A 100 13.86 8.37 -4.39
C GLN A 100 14.00 7.50 -5.64
N VAL A 101 13.92 8.12 -6.82
CA VAL A 101 14.11 7.44 -8.11
C VAL A 101 15.44 7.88 -8.71
N THR A 102 16.30 6.93 -9.05
CA THR A 102 17.58 7.22 -9.68
C THR A 102 17.37 7.94 -11.01
N THR A 103 18.16 8.99 -11.27
CA THR A 103 18.03 9.85 -12.45
C THR A 103 19.33 9.84 -13.25
N GLY A 104 19.27 9.23 -14.44
CA GLY A 104 20.40 9.07 -15.35
C GLY A 104 21.34 7.94 -14.94
N ASP A 105 21.97 7.34 -15.93
CA ASP A 105 23.03 6.34 -15.75
C ASP A 105 24.38 7.01 -15.94
N TRP A 106 25.23 6.92 -14.92
CA TRP A 106 26.55 7.55 -14.89
C TRP A 106 27.63 6.49 -14.90
N PHE A 107 28.84 6.83 -15.35
CA PHE A 107 29.97 5.95 -15.18
C PHE A 107 30.17 5.59 -13.69
N GLY A 108 30.21 4.30 -13.39
CA GLY A 108 30.33 3.80 -12.02
C GLY A 108 30.74 2.33 -11.96
N PHE A 109 30.93 1.86 -10.73
CA PHE A 109 31.23 0.46 -10.44
C PHE A 109 29.95 -0.30 -10.08
N ASP A 110 30.01 -1.64 -10.04
CA ASP A 110 28.85 -2.51 -9.84
C ASP A 110 28.15 -2.25 -8.49
N GLU A 111 28.90 -1.77 -7.50
CA GLU A 111 28.42 -1.38 -6.17
C GLU A 111 27.49 -0.15 -6.19
N ALA A 112 27.51 0.64 -7.27
CA ALA A 112 26.70 1.85 -7.41
C ALA A 112 25.41 1.64 -8.23
N LYS A 113 25.04 0.39 -8.54
CA LYS A 113 23.80 0.08 -9.25
C LYS A 113 22.56 0.23 -8.34
N PRO A 114 21.40 0.66 -8.89
CA PRO A 114 21.19 1.12 -10.27
C PRO A 114 21.68 2.56 -10.50
N GLY A 115 21.96 2.92 -11.75
CA GLY A 115 22.49 4.24 -12.13
C GLY A 115 24.00 4.27 -12.40
N ALA A 116 24.63 3.10 -12.52
CA ALA A 116 26.06 2.93 -12.75
C ALA A 116 26.32 2.06 -13.98
N ASP A 117 26.89 2.68 -15.01
CA ASP A 117 27.33 2.05 -16.24
C ASP A 117 28.85 1.76 -16.20
N PRO A 118 29.28 0.62 -16.77
CA PRO A 118 30.68 0.26 -16.83
C PRO A 118 31.48 1.16 -17.78
N PHE A 119 32.80 0.94 -17.82
CA PHE A 119 33.71 1.68 -18.69
C PHE A 119 33.23 1.74 -20.14
N GLY A 120 33.25 2.96 -20.69
CA GLY A 120 32.93 3.22 -22.10
C GLY A 120 31.45 3.26 -22.46
N GLN A 121 30.55 3.17 -21.47
CA GLN A 121 29.10 3.25 -21.69
C GLN A 121 28.45 4.48 -21.04
N GLY A 122 28.82 4.79 -19.80
CA GLY A 122 28.29 5.94 -19.06
C GLY A 122 29.12 7.23 -19.20
N ALA A 123 28.47 8.38 -19.07
CA ALA A 123 29.17 9.67 -18.92
C ALA A 123 29.76 9.82 -17.51
N PHE A 124 30.87 10.55 -17.37
CA PHE A 124 31.39 10.90 -16.04
C PHE A 124 30.41 11.84 -15.32
N TYR A 125 30.22 11.59 -14.03
CA TYR A 125 29.35 12.41 -13.18
C TYR A 125 29.76 13.89 -13.21
N SER A 126 28.82 14.76 -13.59
CA SER A 126 29.06 16.19 -13.79
C SER A 126 28.36 17.08 -12.75
N GLY A 127 27.99 16.52 -11.59
CA GLY A 127 27.33 17.28 -10.51
C GLY A 127 25.80 17.42 -10.63
N ALA A 128 25.17 16.69 -11.54
CA ALA A 128 23.71 16.65 -11.65
C ALA A 128 23.07 15.82 -10.51
N PRO A 129 21.82 16.05 -10.11
CA PRO A 129 21.17 15.24 -9.08
C PRO A 129 21.11 13.76 -9.45
N LEU A 130 21.58 12.88 -8.57
CA LEU A 130 21.58 11.42 -8.77
C LEU A 130 20.19 10.80 -8.58
N THR A 131 19.34 11.44 -7.77
CA THR A 131 17.97 10.99 -7.51
C THR A 131 16.99 12.13 -7.67
N SER A 132 15.75 11.78 -8.00
CA SER A 132 14.60 12.67 -7.98
C SER A 132 13.52 12.14 -7.04
N ASN A 133 12.79 13.07 -6.42
CA ASN A 133 11.66 12.74 -5.57
C ASN A 133 10.44 12.44 -6.45
N PHE A 134 9.95 11.21 -6.40
CA PHE A 134 8.72 10.83 -7.08
C PHE A 134 7.60 10.59 -6.07
N ALA A 135 6.52 11.36 -6.16
CA ALA A 135 5.33 11.18 -5.33
C ALA A 135 4.36 10.21 -6.00
N LEU A 136 4.03 9.11 -5.32
CA LEU A 136 3.05 8.14 -5.81
C LEU A 136 1.63 8.71 -5.79
N SER A 137 0.83 8.32 -6.79
CA SER A 137 -0.62 8.56 -6.80
C SER A 137 -1.30 7.83 -5.64
N ASP A 138 -2.48 8.29 -5.22
CA ASP A 138 -3.24 7.66 -4.12
C ASP A 138 -3.49 6.17 -4.38
N GLU A 139 -3.80 5.78 -5.61
CA GLU A 139 -4.02 4.37 -5.95
C GLU A 139 -2.73 3.54 -5.82
N ALA A 140 -1.61 4.02 -6.38
CA ALA A 140 -0.34 3.32 -6.30
C ALA A 140 0.16 3.24 -4.85
N TYR A 141 -0.03 4.31 -4.08
CA TYR A 141 0.38 4.36 -2.68
C TYR A 141 -0.50 3.48 -1.79
N ARG A 142 -1.81 3.37 -2.04
CA ARG A 142 -2.69 2.42 -1.34
C ARG A 142 -2.24 0.98 -1.54
N ARG A 143 -1.87 0.61 -2.77
CA ARG A 143 -1.32 -0.72 -3.07
C ARG A 143 -0.02 -0.97 -2.31
N LEU A 144 0.88 0.02 -2.27
CA LEU A 144 2.12 -0.06 -1.49
C LEU A 144 1.84 -0.26 0.00
N ILE A 145 0.86 0.43 0.57
CA ILE A 145 0.45 0.31 1.97
C ILE A 145 -0.06 -1.11 2.26
N PHE A 146 -0.96 -1.65 1.43
CA PHE A 146 -1.44 -3.02 1.60
C PHE A 146 -0.32 -4.05 1.48
N ALA A 147 0.57 -3.90 0.50
CA ALA A 147 1.73 -4.79 0.36
C ALA A 147 2.66 -4.69 1.56
N LYS A 148 2.88 -3.49 2.11
CA LYS A 148 3.70 -3.29 3.32
C LYS A 148 3.05 -3.89 4.56
N ALA A 149 1.74 -3.70 4.72
CA ALA A 149 0.98 -4.31 5.80
C ALA A 149 1.09 -5.83 5.74
N ALA A 150 0.91 -6.42 4.55
CA ALA A 150 1.09 -7.86 4.32
C ALA A 150 2.52 -8.32 4.62
N ALA A 151 3.53 -7.54 4.21
CA ALA A 151 4.94 -7.81 4.50
C ALA A 151 5.28 -7.72 6.00
N ASN A 152 4.57 -6.90 6.77
CA ASN A 152 4.78 -6.79 8.21
C ASN A 152 4.15 -7.95 9.00
N ILE A 153 3.10 -8.59 8.46
CA ILE A 153 2.40 -9.72 9.12
C ILE A 153 2.75 -11.10 8.53
N THR A 154 3.53 -11.14 7.44
CA THR A 154 3.88 -12.39 6.75
C THR A 154 4.79 -13.27 7.61
N ASN A 155 4.67 -14.59 7.40
CA ASN A 155 5.57 -15.58 7.99
C ASN A 155 6.90 -15.73 7.23
N GLY A 156 7.10 -14.97 6.14
CA GLY A 156 8.34 -14.98 5.34
C GLY A 156 8.53 -16.23 4.47
N SER A 157 7.52 -17.09 4.34
CA SER A 157 7.58 -18.25 3.45
C SER A 157 7.53 -17.82 1.98
N ILE A 158 8.28 -18.50 1.10
CA ILE A 158 8.30 -18.22 -0.36
C ILE A 158 6.88 -18.07 -0.94
N PRO A 159 5.89 -18.95 -0.64
CA PRO A 159 4.53 -18.79 -1.14
C PRO A 159 3.87 -17.49 -0.66
N ALA A 160 4.03 -17.11 0.60
CA ALA A 160 3.45 -15.88 1.14
C ALA A 160 4.09 -14.64 0.50
N ILE A 161 5.40 -14.66 0.28
CA ILE A 161 6.11 -13.58 -0.41
C ILE A 161 5.65 -13.47 -1.86
N ASN A 162 5.46 -14.59 -2.55
CA ASN A 162 4.94 -14.61 -3.92
C ASN A 162 3.52 -14.00 -4.00
N GLN A 163 2.66 -14.25 -3.00
CA GLN A 163 1.34 -13.60 -2.95
C GLN A 163 1.44 -12.07 -2.83
N ILE A 164 2.41 -11.57 -2.06
CA ILE A 164 2.67 -10.12 -1.93
C ILE A 164 3.21 -9.54 -3.26
N LEU A 165 4.10 -10.27 -3.95
CA LEU A 165 4.61 -9.83 -5.25
C LEU A 165 3.49 -9.73 -6.31
N LEU A 166 2.59 -10.71 -6.33
CA LEU A 166 1.45 -10.73 -7.24
C LEU A 166 0.46 -9.59 -6.99
N SER A 167 0.25 -9.20 -5.72
CA SER A 167 -0.62 -8.07 -5.38
C SER A 167 0.03 -6.71 -5.65
N LEU A 168 1.37 -6.63 -5.54
CA LEU A 168 2.13 -5.41 -5.79
C LEU A 168 2.26 -5.10 -7.30
N PHE A 169 2.40 -6.13 -8.15
CA PHE A 169 2.57 -5.99 -9.60
C PHE A 169 1.49 -6.72 -10.40
N PRO A 170 0.21 -6.35 -10.24
CA PRO A 170 -0.88 -7.01 -10.96
C PRO A 170 -0.73 -6.79 -12.48
N ASN A 171 -0.92 -7.86 -13.26
CA ASN A 171 -0.89 -7.86 -14.74
C ASN A 171 0.44 -7.41 -15.38
N ARG A 172 1.56 -7.42 -14.64
CA ARG A 172 2.87 -7.02 -15.18
C ARG A 172 3.68 -8.17 -15.78
N GLY A 173 3.40 -9.40 -15.36
CA GLY A 173 4.14 -10.60 -15.74
C GLY A 173 4.47 -11.43 -14.50
N ASN A 174 5.35 -12.42 -14.68
CA ASN A 174 5.72 -13.31 -13.58
C ASN A 174 6.72 -12.60 -12.64
N ALA A 175 6.37 -12.50 -11.37
CA ALA A 175 7.25 -12.09 -10.28
C ALA A 175 7.23 -13.19 -9.21
N TYR A 176 8.41 -13.71 -8.85
CA TYR A 176 8.53 -14.81 -7.91
C TYR A 176 9.86 -14.82 -7.18
N VAL A 177 9.87 -15.42 -6.00
CA VAL A 177 11.08 -15.67 -5.23
C VAL A 177 11.69 -17.02 -5.60
N THR A 178 13.01 -17.04 -5.75
CA THR A 178 13.82 -18.25 -5.86
C THR A 178 14.78 -18.36 -4.68
N GLU A 179 15.10 -19.60 -4.29
CA GLU A 179 16.12 -19.88 -3.29
C GLU A 179 17.51 -19.67 -3.91
N GLY A 180 18.43 -19.12 -3.11
CA GLY A 180 19.81 -18.88 -3.53
C GLY A 180 19.99 -17.57 -4.29
N GLY A 181 21.25 -17.29 -4.62
CA GLY A 181 21.61 -16.25 -5.59
C GLY A 181 21.57 -16.81 -7.01
N ASN A 182 21.07 -16.01 -7.97
CA ASN A 182 21.35 -16.25 -9.39
C ASN A 182 22.81 -15.93 -9.67
N TYR A 183 23.71 -16.85 -9.34
CA TYR A 183 25.11 -16.74 -9.72
C TYR A 183 25.23 -17.00 -11.22
N GLY A 184 26.03 -16.19 -11.92
CA GLY A 184 26.36 -16.44 -13.32
C GLY A 184 26.93 -17.85 -13.51
N THR A 185 26.83 -18.36 -14.74
CA THR A 185 27.42 -19.65 -15.08
C THR A 185 28.95 -19.56 -15.07
N TRP A 186 29.61 -20.63 -14.61
CA TRP A 186 31.07 -20.73 -14.57
C TRP A 186 31.58 -21.79 -15.53
N PHE A 187 32.84 -21.71 -15.94
CA PHE A 187 33.45 -22.84 -16.62
C PHE A 187 33.47 -24.06 -15.69
N GLY A 188 32.95 -25.19 -16.16
CA GLY A 188 32.90 -26.42 -15.38
C GLY A 188 32.43 -27.63 -16.18
N PHE A 189 32.18 -28.71 -15.46
CA PHE A 189 31.73 -29.98 -16.03
C PHE A 189 30.21 -30.11 -15.90
N GLU A 190 29.59 -30.87 -16.80
CA GLU A 190 28.14 -31.03 -16.95
C GLU A 190 27.43 -31.45 -15.65
N GLU A 191 28.12 -32.10 -14.73
CA GLU A 191 27.60 -32.51 -13.43
C GLU A 191 27.37 -31.34 -12.45
N SER A 192 27.89 -30.15 -12.74
CA SER A 192 27.67 -28.95 -11.92
C SER A 192 26.41 -28.19 -12.36
N LEU A 193 25.54 -27.88 -11.41
CA LEU A 193 24.24 -27.21 -11.60
C LEU A 193 24.33 -25.80 -12.21
N ASN A 194 25.50 -25.17 -12.20
CA ASN A 194 25.70 -23.78 -12.64
C ASN A 194 26.95 -23.63 -13.54
N SER A 195 27.25 -24.62 -14.37
CA SER A 195 28.42 -24.57 -15.25
C SER A 195 28.11 -24.66 -16.74
N VAL A 196 29.05 -24.15 -17.54
CA VAL A 196 29.04 -24.19 -19.00
C VAL A 196 30.40 -24.68 -19.51
N GLY A 197 30.44 -25.15 -20.75
CA GLY A 197 31.62 -25.78 -21.34
C GLY A 197 32.77 -24.84 -21.65
N PHE A 198 33.81 -25.37 -22.31
CA PHE A 198 35.00 -24.62 -22.69
C PHE A 198 34.66 -23.34 -23.47
N ASN A 199 35.34 -22.24 -23.11
CA ASN A 199 35.20 -20.90 -23.71
C ASN A 199 33.80 -20.27 -23.62
N GLN A 200 32.94 -20.74 -22.70
CA GLN A 200 31.58 -20.21 -22.53
C GLN A 200 31.40 -19.37 -21.25
N ALA A 201 32.31 -19.50 -20.26
CA ALA A 201 32.33 -18.67 -19.06
C ALA A 201 33.74 -18.56 -18.46
N SER A 202 33.90 -17.63 -17.51
CA SER A 202 35.12 -17.47 -16.71
C SER A 202 35.34 -18.65 -15.75
N PHE A 203 36.59 -18.92 -15.39
CA PHE A 203 36.93 -19.86 -14.33
C PHE A 203 36.43 -19.35 -12.98
N TYR A 204 35.95 -20.26 -12.13
CA TYR A 204 35.62 -19.93 -10.75
C TYR A 204 36.86 -19.43 -10.00
N ALA A 205 36.78 -18.21 -9.46
CA ALA A 205 37.91 -17.52 -8.83
C ALA A 205 37.93 -17.61 -7.30
N GLY A 206 37.22 -18.57 -6.69
CA GLY A 206 37.21 -18.75 -5.23
C GLY A 206 36.37 -17.72 -4.47
N SER A 207 35.44 -17.03 -5.12
CA SER A 207 34.48 -16.12 -4.46
C SER A 207 33.67 -16.88 -3.41
N SER A 208 33.49 -16.33 -2.21
CA SER A 208 32.67 -16.97 -1.18
C SER A 208 31.25 -17.25 -1.71
N ILE A 209 30.80 -18.51 -1.64
CA ILE A 209 29.41 -18.86 -1.94
C ILE A 209 28.57 -18.24 -0.82
N GLU A 210 27.74 -17.26 -1.14
CA GLU A 210 26.85 -16.66 -0.17
C GLU A 210 25.73 -17.66 0.16
N THR A 211 25.82 -18.25 1.34
CA THR A 211 24.74 -19.04 1.93
C THR A 211 23.68 -18.11 2.50
N MET A 212 22.47 -18.64 2.74
CA MET A 212 21.34 -17.83 3.24
C MET A 212 20.98 -16.68 2.29
N THR A 213 20.76 -17.00 1.01
CA THR A 213 20.39 -16.04 -0.03
C THR A 213 19.00 -16.35 -0.61
N MET A 214 18.30 -15.31 -1.02
CA MET A 214 17.06 -15.39 -1.80
C MET A 214 17.09 -14.37 -2.94
N THR A 215 16.39 -14.67 -4.03
CA THR A 215 16.33 -13.79 -5.19
C THR A 215 14.88 -13.50 -5.59
N TYR A 216 14.52 -12.22 -5.67
CA TYR A 216 13.29 -11.75 -6.30
C TYR A 216 13.53 -11.67 -7.81
N THR A 217 12.84 -12.51 -8.56
CA THR A 217 12.96 -12.59 -10.02
C THR A 217 11.74 -11.94 -10.67
N PHE A 218 11.98 -10.97 -11.55
CA PHE A 218 10.97 -10.30 -12.35
C PHE A 218 11.18 -10.65 -13.83
N ALA A 219 10.21 -11.36 -14.43
CA ALA A 219 10.24 -11.73 -15.85
C ALA A 219 9.66 -10.62 -16.76
N PHE A 220 9.86 -9.37 -16.36
CA PHE A 220 9.41 -8.17 -17.06
C PHE A 220 10.25 -6.98 -16.63
N GLN A 221 10.38 -6.00 -17.53
CA GLN A 221 11.10 -4.77 -17.23
C GLN A 221 10.36 -3.93 -16.19
N LEU A 222 11.07 -3.54 -15.12
CA LEU A 222 10.55 -2.63 -14.11
C LEU A 222 10.68 -1.20 -14.59
N THR A 223 9.64 -0.40 -14.39
CA THR A 223 9.75 1.05 -14.59
C THR A 223 10.65 1.64 -13.50
N PRO A 224 11.25 2.83 -13.69
CA PRO A 224 12.09 3.47 -12.66
C PRO A 224 11.39 3.62 -11.30
N VAL A 225 10.08 3.87 -11.31
CA VAL A 225 9.26 3.97 -10.09
C VAL A 225 9.08 2.61 -9.43
N GLU A 226 8.85 1.55 -10.19
CA GLU A 226 8.72 0.20 -9.63
C GLU A 226 10.04 -0.36 -9.12
N LEU A 227 11.15 -0.05 -9.79
CA LEU A 227 12.47 -0.36 -9.30
C LEU A 227 12.73 0.36 -7.96
N ALA A 228 12.34 1.63 -7.85
CA ALA A 228 12.40 2.37 -6.59
C ALA A 228 11.48 1.77 -5.51
N ILE A 229 10.32 1.24 -5.86
CA ILE A 229 9.48 0.48 -4.92
C ILE A 229 10.23 -0.77 -4.43
N VAL A 230 10.79 -1.56 -5.34
CA VAL A 230 11.49 -2.80 -5.02
C VAL A 230 12.72 -2.56 -4.12
N GLN A 231 13.47 -1.48 -4.35
CA GLN A 231 14.74 -1.23 -3.68
C GLN A 231 14.62 -0.32 -2.45
N ASN A 232 13.84 0.76 -2.54
CA ASN A 232 13.88 1.87 -1.58
C ASN A 232 12.67 1.91 -0.64
N SER A 233 11.55 1.25 -0.98
CA SER A 233 10.34 1.32 -0.15
C SER A 233 10.38 0.44 1.09
N GLY A 234 11.27 -0.56 1.14
CA GLY A 234 11.29 -1.57 2.20
C GLY A 234 10.04 -2.45 2.25
N VAL A 235 9.27 -2.53 1.15
CA VAL A 235 8.04 -3.32 1.06
C VAL A 235 8.31 -4.82 0.94
N LEU A 236 9.44 -5.22 0.35
CA LEU A 236 9.72 -6.64 0.10
C LEU A 236 10.20 -7.33 1.39
N PRO A 237 9.44 -8.31 1.91
CA PRO A 237 9.80 -9.00 3.15
C PRO A 237 10.91 -10.02 2.90
N LYS A 238 11.94 -10.01 3.73
CA LYS A 238 13.00 -11.01 3.73
C LYS A 238 13.14 -11.61 5.13
N PRO A 239 13.41 -12.93 5.25
CA PRO A 239 13.73 -13.52 6.54
C PRO A 239 14.99 -12.91 7.16
N THR A 240 15.06 -12.93 8.49
CA THR A 240 16.25 -12.48 9.23
C THR A 240 17.43 -13.38 8.90
N GLY A 241 18.62 -12.77 8.69
CA GLY A 241 19.83 -13.51 8.32
C GLY A 241 19.89 -13.94 6.85
N VAL A 242 18.84 -13.68 6.05
CA VAL A 242 18.85 -13.94 4.61
C VAL A 242 19.17 -12.67 3.83
N LYS A 243 20.13 -12.77 2.90
CA LYS A 243 20.44 -11.73 1.94
C LYS A 243 19.49 -11.86 0.74
N ALA A 244 18.78 -10.78 0.43
CA ALA A 244 17.88 -10.73 -0.71
C ALA A 244 18.53 -9.98 -1.87
N SER A 245 18.40 -10.51 -3.07
CA SER A 245 18.81 -9.87 -4.32
C SER A 245 17.61 -9.71 -5.26
N VAL A 246 17.73 -8.81 -6.22
CA VAL A 246 16.70 -8.53 -7.22
C VAL A 246 17.30 -8.79 -8.60
N VAL A 247 16.61 -9.59 -9.40
CA VAL A 247 17.01 -9.92 -10.77
C VAL A 247 15.84 -9.64 -11.70
N ILE A 248 16.16 -8.98 -12.82
CA ILE A 248 15.24 -8.71 -13.92
C ILE A 248 15.75 -9.53 -15.10
N ILE A 249 14.90 -10.40 -15.64
CA ILE A 249 15.22 -11.27 -16.79
C ILE A 249 14.45 -10.86 -18.04
#